data_AF-Q1GCZ4-F1
#
_entry.id   AF-Q1GCZ4-F1
#
_cell.length_a   1.000
_cell.length_b   1.000
_cell.length_c   1.000
_cell.angle_alpha   90.00
_cell.angle_beta   90.00
_cell.angle_gamma   90.00
#
_symmetry.space_group_name_H-M   'P 1'
#
loop_
_entity.id
_entity.type
_entity.pdbx_description
1 polymer ?
#
loop_
_entity_poly.entity_id
_entity_poly.type
_entity_poly.pdbx_seq_one_letter_code
_entity_poly.pdbx_strand_id
1 'polypeptide(L)'
;MPDMLVPLYRLPRMPDLAPDIKIRPALPFESHVLLAFVGQHFSSKWVDECTVALAARPSRVLIATEGSRLLGFACFDVTCRGFFGPTGVDPEARGKGLGKALLLAALHRLRDEGFAYGIIGQAGPVAFYEQACGAVVIPNSDDGVFDNALV
;
A
#
# COMPACT_ATOMS: atom_id res chain seq x y z
N MET A 1 -13.29 -3.73 9.78
CA MET A 1 -13.20 -3.88 8.30
C MET A 1 -12.45 -5.18 8.09
N PRO A 2 -12.92 -6.09 7.24
CA PRO A 2 -12.30 -7.41 7.13
C PRO A 2 -10.91 -7.33 6.48
N ASP A 3 -10.06 -8.28 6.81
CA ASP A 3 -8.87 -8.56 6.04
C ASP A 3 -9.22 -9.33 4.76
N MET A 4 -8.38 -9.19 3.73
CA MET A 4 -8.55 -9.92 2.47
C MET A 4 -7.30 -10.68 2.05
N LEU A 5 -7.47 -11.92 1.58
CA LEU A 5 -6.42 -12.79 1.07
C LEU A 5 -6.23 -12.58 -0.43
N VAL A 6 -4.99 -12.46 -0.88
CA VAL A 6 -4.63 -12.28 -2.29
C VAL A 6 -3.72 -13.43 -2.76
N PRO A 7 -4.10 -14.21 -3.80
CA PRO A 7 -3.22 -15.18 -4.42
C PRO A 7 -2.18 -14.48 -5.31
N LEU A 8 -0.97 -14.24 -4.79
CA LEU A 8 0.04 -13.40 -5.45
C LEU A 8 0.54 -13.96 -6.79
N TYR A 9 0.47 -15.27 -6.98
CA TYR A 9 0.80 -15.92 -8.26
C TYR A 9 -0.25 -15.71 -9.37
N ARG A 10 -1.41 -15.10 -9.07
CA ARG A 10 -2.45 -14.73 -10.05
C ARG A 10 -2.59 -13.23 -10.25
N LEU A 11 -1.63 -12.42 -9.79
CA LEU A 11 -1.71 -10.97 -9.93
C LEU A 11 -1.81 -10.55 -11.40
N PRO A 12 -2.68 -9.57 -11.72
CA PRO A 12 -2.75 -9.01 -13.06
C PRO A 12 -1.48 -8.24 -13.41
N ARG A 13 -1.32 -7.94 -14.71
CA ARG A 13 -0.27 -7.02 -15.17
C ARG A 13 -0.43 -5.65 -14.52
N MET A 14 0.69 -4.93 -14.39
CA MET A 14 0.68 -3.54 -13.98
C MET A 14 -0.20 -2.70 -14.93
N PRO A 15 -1.06 -1.80 -14.42
CA PRO A 15 -1.85 -0.92 -15.24
C PRO A 15 -0.94 0.10 -15.94
N ASP A 16 -1.34 0.52 -17.13
CA ASP A 16 -0.68 1.59 -17.85
C ASP A 16 -1.00 2.93 -17.13
N LEU A 17 0.04 3.68 -16.76
CA LEU A 17 -0.07 5.01 -16.16
C LEU A 17 0.32 6.09 -17.18
N ALA A 18 -0.02 7.35 -16.88
CA ALA A 18 0.47 8.46 -17.68
C ALA A 18 2.02 8.48 -17.69
N PRO A 19 2.67 8.85 -18.82
CA PRO A 19 4.12 8.67 -18.99
C PRO A 19 5.01 9.40 -17.98
N ASP A 20 4.50 10.46 -17.38
CA ASP A 20 5.14 11.31 -16.38
C ASP A 20 4.96 10.80 -14.93
N ILE A 21 4.07 9.83 -14.73
CA ILE A 21 3.83 9.20 -13.44
C ILE A 21 4.79 8.02 -13.25
N LYS A 22 5.45 7.99 -12.10
CA LYS A 22 6.36 6.92 -11.70
C LYS A 22 5.96 6.31 -10.38
N ILE A 23 6.07 4.99 -10.26
CA ILE A 23 5.98 4.28 -8.98
C ILE A 23 7.34 3.69 -8.65
N ARG A 24 7.86 4.01 -7.46
CA ARG A 24 9.17 3.55 -7.00
C ARG A 24 9.25 3.52 -5.48
N PRO A 25 10.22 2.81 -4.88
CA PRO A 25 10.52 2.97 -3.47
C PRO A 25 10.85 4.43 -3.11
N ALA A 26 10.40 4.87 -1.94
CA ALA A 26 10.82 6.15 -1.39
C ALA A 26 12.31 6.13 -1.04
N LEU A 27 13.00 7.25 -1.29
CA LEU A 27 14.40 7.41 -0.94
C LEU A 27 14.53 7.97 0.49
N PRO A 28 15.64 7.70 1.20
CA PRO A 28 15.79 8.11 2.61
C PRO A 28 15.66 9.62 2.85
N PHE A 29 16.16 10.45 1.93
CA PHE A 29 16.09 11.91 2.04
C PHE A 29 14.69 12.49 1.74
N GLU A 30 13.77 11.68 1.23
CA GLU A 30 12.38 12.06 0.94
C GLU A 30 11.45 11.82 2.16
N SER A 31 11.99 11.24 3.24
CA SER A 31 11.24 10.86 4.44
C SER A 31 10.40 12.01 4.98
N HIS A 32 10.99 13.19 5.19
CA HIS A 32 10.28 14.35 5.71
C HIS A 32 9.08 14.78 4.84
N VAL A 33 9.21 14.71 3.50
CA VAL A 33 8.11 15.04 2.57
C VAL A 33 7.00 14.00 2.66
N LEU A 34 7.35 12.71 2.63
CA LEU A 34 6.40 11.62 2.72
C LEU A 34 5.65 11.63 4.06
N LEU A 35 6.36 11.72 5.18
CA LEU A 35 5.75 11.66 6.51
C LEU A 35 4.89 12.90 6.78
N ALA A 36 5.28 14.09 6.30
CA ALA A 36 4.44 15.28 6.37
C ALA A 36 3.16 15.12 5.55
N PHE A 37 3.25 14.60 4.33
CA PHE A 37 2.08 14.30 3.48
C PHE A 37 1.13 13.30 4.16
N VAL A 38 1.67 12.22 4.72
CA VAL A 38 0.88 11.19 5.42
C VAL A 38 0.17 11.79 6.65
N GLY A 39 0.89 12.57 7.45
CA GLY A 39 0.34 13.20 8.65
C GLY A 39 -0.72 14.28 8.36
N GLN A 40 -0.59 15.02 7.25
CA GLN A 40 -1.53 16.07 6.86
C GLN A 40 -2.83 15.53 6.27
N HIS A 41 -2.75 14.45 5.48
CA HIS A 41 -3.89 13.97 4.68
C HIS A 41 -4.52 12.68 5.20
N PHE A 42 -3.85 11.95 6.10
CA PHE A 42 -4.29 10.63 6.56
C PHE A 42 -4.30 10.54 8.09
N SER A 43 -3.40 9.76 8.70
CA SER A 43 -3.41 9.52 10.14
C SER A 43 -2.00 9.47 10.71
N SER A 44 -1.87 9.77 12.01
CA SER A 44 -0.61 9.59 12.75
C SER A 44 -0.17 8.13 12.79
N LYS A 45 -1.10 7.17 12.91
CA LYS A 45 -0.80 5.72 12.87
C LYS A 45 -0.03 5.36 11.58
N TRP A 46 -0.44 5.94 10.44
CA TRP A 46 0.21 5.68 9.16
C TRP A 46 1.56 6.38 9.01
N VAL A 47 1.79 7.48 9.74
CA VAL A 47 3.13 8.09 9.83
C VAL A 47 4.10 7.10 10.49
N ASP A 48 3.67 6.42 11.56
CA ASP A 48 4.50 5.43 12.26
C ASP A 48 4.82 4.24 11.35
N GLU A 49 3.81 3.70 10.66
CA GLU A 49 4.00 2.59 9.72
C GLU A 49 4.91 2.99 8.54
N CYS A 50 4.73 4.18 7.96
CA CYS A 50 5.63 4.68 6.91
C CYS A 50 7.06 4.88 7.42
N THR A 51 7.23 5.31 8.67
CA THR A 51 8.54 5.49 9.30
C THR A 51 9.29 4.17 9.37
N VAL A 52 8.63 3.09 9.80
CA VAL A 52 9.20 1.74 9.81
C VAL A 52 9.48 1.26 8.39
N ALA A 53 8.56 1.48 7.44
CA ALA A 53 8.73 1.08 6.04
C ALA A 53 9.97 1.73 5.38
N LEU A 54 10.23 3.01 5.70
CA LEU A 54 11.40 3.76 5.23
C LEU A 54 12.73 3.24 5.76
N ALA A 55 12.73 2.55 6.91
CA ALA A 55 13.93 1.97 7.50
C ALA A 55 14.41 0.71 6.77
N ALA A 56 13.53 0.02 6.04
CA ALA A 56 13.87 -1.16 5.24
C ALA A 56 14.80 -0.83 4.05
N ARG A 57 15.53 -1.84 3.55
CA ARG A 57 16.44 -1.72 2.40
C ARG A 57 16.22 -2.89 1.42
N PRO A 58 15.65 -2.64 0.21
CA PRO A 58 15.05 -1.39 -0.25
C PRO A 58 13.86 -0.96 0.62
N SER A 59 13.46 0.31 0.53
CA SER A 59 12.32 0.84 1.28
C SER A 59 11.04 0.05 0.99
N ARG A 60 10.28 -0.22 2.04
CA ARG A 60 8.98 -0.93 2.00
C ARG A 60 7.79 -0.01 1.83
N VAL A 61 8.03 1.26 1.55
CA VAL A 61 7.03 2.19 1.07
C VAL A 61 7.34 2.59 -0.37
N LEU A 62 6.38 2.30 -1.24
CA LEU A 62 6.36 2.78 -2.62
C LEU A 62 5.66 4.13 -2.65
N ILE A 63 6.13 5.03 -3.51
CA ILE A 63 5.51 6.33 -3.78
C ILE A 63 5.16 6.45 -5.25
N ALA A 64 4.04 7.11 -5.53
CA ALA A 64 3.65 7.57 -6.85
C ALA A 64 4.02 9.05 -7.00
N THR A 65 4.72 9.41 -8.07
CA THR A 65 5.20 10.77 -8.29
C THR A 65 4.94 11.24 -9.73
N GLU A 66 4.63 12.52 -9.89
CA GLU A 66 4.60 13.23 -11.18
C GLU A 66 5.65 14.35 -11.09
N GLY A 67 6.79 14.16 -11.76
CA GLY A 67 7.98 14.99 -11.52
C GLY A 67 8.45 14.91 -10.06
N SER A 68 8.47 16.05 -9.36
CA SER A 68 8.79 16.16 -7.92
C SER A 68 7.55 16.13 -7.02
N ARG A 69 6.34 16.09 -7.59
CA ARG A 69 5.09 16.06 -6.82
C ARG A 69 4.82 14.64 -6.34
N LEU A 70 4.65 14.48 -5.02
CA LEU A 70 4.15 13.26 -4.41
C LEU A 70 2.63 13.16 -4.62
N LEU A 71 2.17 12.06 -5.21
CA LEU A 71 0.76 11.82 -5.51
C LEU A 71 0.13 10.73 -4.63
N GLY A 72 0.95 9.90 -3.97
CA GLY A 72 0.45 8.83 -3.12
C GLY A 72 1.55 7.87 -2.67
N PHE A 73 1.18 6.94 -1.80
CA PHE A 73 2.07 5.95 -1.22
C PHE A 73 1.37 4.62 -0.95
N ALA A 74 2.16 3.56 -0.85
CA ALA A 74 1.72 2.25 -0.36
C ALA A 74 2.85 1.55 0.39
N CYS A 75 2.54 1.10 1.61
CA CYS A 75 3.39 0.26 2.41
C CYS A 75 3.10 -1.23 2.16
N PHE A 76 4.12 -2.07 2.34
CA PHE A 76 3.99 -3.52 2.30
C PHE A 76 4.99 -4.21 3.23
N ASP A 77 4.63 -5.36 3.79
CA ASP A 77 5.45 -6.12 4.74
C ASP A 77 5.94 -5.28 5.93
N VAL A 78 5.06 -4.44 6.50
CA VAL A 78 5.38 -3.51 7.60
C VAL A 78 4.72 -3.95 8.90
N THR A 79 3.39 -3.80 9.00
CA THR A 79 2.61 -4.12 10.21
C THR A 79 2.68 -5.61 10.53
N CYS A 80 2.63 -6.44 9.48
CA CYS A 80 2.79 -7.89 9.56
C CYS A 80 3.44 -8.43 8.29
N ARG A 81 3.96 -9.65 8.39
CA ARG A 81 4.54 -10.33 7.22
C ARG A 81 3.47 -10.67 6.19
N GLY A 82 3.72 -10.38 4.92
CA GLY A 82 2.80 -10.57 3.80
C GLY A 82 1.69 -9.51 3.70
N PHE A 83 1.70 -8.46 4.53
CA PHE A 83 0.62 -7.47 4.54
C PHE A 83 0.84 -6.37 3.51
N PHE A 84 -0.24 -5.93 2.88
CA PHE A 84 -0.36 -4.69 2.13
C PHE A 84 -1.12 -3.67 2.98
N GLY A 85 -0.59 -2.45 3.02
CA GLY A 85 -1.16 -1.35 3.78
C GLY A 85 -0.14 -0.75 4.77
N PRO A 86 -0.32 0.51 5.16
CA PRO A 86 -1.36 1.44 4.69
C PRO A 86 -1.11 1.94 3.25
N THR A 87 -2.12 2.56 2.64
CA THR A 87 -2.00 3.19 1.32
C THR A 87 -2.87 4.44 1.22
N GLY A 88 -2.40 5.43 0.47
CA GLY A 88 -3.12 6.68 0.27
C GLY A 88 -2.76 7.35 -1.04
N VAL A 89 -3.74 8.04 -1.63
CA VAL A 89 -3.58 8.87 -2.84
C VAL A 89 -4.06 10.29 -2.52
N ASP A 90 -3.29 11.29 -2.94
CA ASP A 90 -3.63 12.71 -2.89
C ASP A 90 -5.05 12.89 -3.45
N PRO A 91 -5.97 13.54 -2.69
CA PRO A 91 -7.33 13.81 -3.16
C PRO A 91 -7.43 14.37 -4.57
N GLU A 92 -6.52 15.26 -4.97
CA GLU A 92 -6.50 15.88 -6.31
C GLU A 92 -5.99 14.93 -7.41
N ALA A 93 -5.30 13.85 -7.03
CA ALA A 93 -4.76 12.85 -7.94
C ALA A 93 -5.64 11.59 -8.05
N ARG A 94 -6.77 11.55 -7.35
CA ARG A 94 -7.74 10.44 -7.42
C ARG A 94 -8.35 10.34 -8.82
N GLY A 95 -8.86 9.15 -9.16
CA GLY A 95 -9.41 8.88 -10.50
C GLY A 95 -8.36 8.61 -11.59
N LYS A 96 -7.08 8.85 -11.33
CA LYS A 96 -5.96 8.57 -12.28
C LYS A 96 -5.43 7.12 -12.24
N GLY A 97 -6.13 6.19 -11.58
CA GLY A 97 -5.69 4.79 -11.45
C GLY A 97 -4.54 4.53 -10.45
N LEU A 98 -4.05 5.57 -9.75
CA LEU A 98 -2.89 5.48 -8.85
C LEU A 98 -3.05 4.46 -7.72
N GLY A 99 -4.22 4.40 -7.09
CA GLY A 99 -4.47 3.45 -5.98
C GLY A 99 -4.31 2.00 -6.43
N LYS A 100 -4.84 1.65 -7.62
CA LYS A 100 -4.68 0.30 -8.19
C LYS A 100 -3.23 0.02 -8.57
N ALA A 101 -2.52 1.01 -9.12
CA ALA A 101 -1.14 0.84 -9.50
C ALA A 101 -0.21 0.67 -8.28
N LEU A 102 -0.42 1.46 -7.21
CA LEU A 102 0.31 1.32 -5.94
C LEU A 102 0.03 -0.03 -5.27
N LEU A 103 -1.24 -0.46 -5.23
CA LEU A 103 -1.65 -1.78 -4.76
C LEU A 103 -0.89 -2.89 -5.49
N LEU A 104 -0.99 -2.93 -6.82
CA LEU A 104 -0.37 -3.99 -7.62
C LEU A 104 1.16 -3.95 -7.53
N ALA A 105 1.77 -2.78 -7.50
CA ALA A 105 3.22 -2.67 -7.33
C ALA A 105 3.68 -3.27 -6.00
N ALA A 106 2.96 -2.99 -4.91
CA ALA A 106 3.27 -3.53 -3.60
C ALA A 106 3.04 -5.06 -3.52
N LEU A 107 1.94 -5.57 -4.09
CA LEU A 107 1.66 -7.01 -4.13
C LEU A 107 2.67 -7.78 -5.01
N HIS A 108 3.11 -7.20 -6.14
CA HIS A 108 4.18 -7.78 -6.95
C HIS A 108 5.51 -7.80 -6.17
N ARG A 109 5.82 -6.81 -5.33
CA ARG A 109 6.99 -6.86 -4.44
C ARG A 109 6.91 -7.98 -3.42
N LEU A 110 5.76 -8.18 -2.78
CA LEU A 110 5.55 -9.34 -1.89
C LEU A 110 5.77 -10.66 -2.64
N ARG A 111 5.24 -10.77 -3.87
CA ARG A 111 5.45 -11.95 -4.70
C ARG A 111 6.94 -12.20 -4.99
N ASP A 112 7.65 -11.15 -5.39
CA ASP A 112 9.08 -11.20 -5.71
C ASP A 112 9.94 -11.55 -4.48
N GLU A 113 9.48 -11.19 -3.27
CA GLU A 113 10.09 -11.57 -1.99
C GLU A 113 9.77 -13.02 -1.56
N GLY A 114 9.03 -13.77 -2.38
CA GLY A 114 8.77 -15.20 -2.18
C GLY A 114 7.47 -15.52 -1.44
N PHE A 115 6.59 -14.53 -1.22
CA PHE A 115 5.27 -14.80 -0.68
C PHE A 115 4.35 -15.38 -1.77
N ALA A 116 3.69 -16.51 -1.47
CA ALA A 116 2.68 -17.08 -2.36
C ALA A 116 1.32 -16.39 -2.20
N TYR A 117 1.04 -15.86 -1.01
CA TYR A 117 -0.19 -15.17 -0.65
C TYR A 117 0.14 -13.86 0.07
N GLY A 118 -0.69 -12.85 -0.13
CA GLY A 118 -0.63 -11.57 0.59
C GLY A 118 -1.95 -11.30 1.30
N ILE A 119 -1.90 -10.41 2.30
CA ILE A 119 -3.07 -9.99 3.08
C ILE A 119 -3.24 -8.48 2.91
N ILE A 120 -4.44 -8.01 2.62
CA ILE A 120 -4.80 -6.59 2.69
C ILE A 120 -5.47 -6.39 4.04
N GLY A 121 -4.80 -5.63 4.93
CA GLY A 121 -5.28 -5.38 6.28
C GLY A 121 -6.41 -4.36 6.30
N GLN A 122 -7.46 -4.62 7.09
CA GLN A 122 -8.61 -3.73 7.28
C GLN A 122 -9.12 -3.12 5.96
N ALA A 123 -9.44 -3.97 4.99
CA ALA A 123 -9.72 -3.59 3.62
C ALA A 123 -11.01 -2.78 3.47
N GLY A 124 -10.90 -1.57 2.92
CA GLY A 124 -12.05 -0.76 2.53
C GLY A 124 -11.74 0.16 1.34
N PRO A 125 -12.57 0.19 0.28
CA PRO A 125 -13.74 -0.68 0.01
C PRO A 125 -13.35 -2.09 -0.48
N VAL A 126 -14.03 -3.15 0.01
CA VAL A 126 -13.77 -4.55 -0.38
C VAL A 126 -13.85 -4.78 -1.89
N ALA A 127 -14.91 -4.30 -2.54
CA ALA A 127 -15.13 -4.49 -3.99
C ALA A 127 -13.98 -3.96 -4.86
N PHE A 128 -13.27 -2.92 -4.40
CA PHE A 128 -12.10 -2.41 -5.11
C PHE A 128 -11.00 -3.48 -5.18
N TYR A 129 -10.70 -4.16 -4.08
CA TYR A 129 -9.63 -5.16 -4.01
C TYR A 129 -10.00 -6.46 -4.73
N GLU A 130 -11.27 -6.88 -4.64
CA GLU A 130 -11.81 -8.02 -5.40
C GLU A 130 -11.58 -7.80 -6.91
N GLN A 131 -11.97 -6.64 -7.42
CA GLN A 131 -11.83 -6.29 -8.84
C GLN A 131 -10.37 -6.02 -9.26
N ALA A 132 -9.57 -5.44 -8.37
CA ALA A 132 -8.21 -5.02 -8.69
C ALA A 132 -7.23 -6.19 -8.74
N CYS A 133 -7.35 -7.16 -7.84
CA CYS A 133 -6.36 -8.24 -7.67
C CYS A 133 -6.95 -9.61 -7.34
N GLY A 134 -8.27 -9.78 -7.40
CA GLY A 134 -8.92 -11.06 -7.07
C GLY A 134 -8.82 -11.40 -5.59
N ALA A 135 -8.72 -10.40 -4.73
CA ALA A 135 -8.71 -10.58 -3.28
C ALA A 135 -10.04 -11.20 -2.82
N VAL A 136 -10.00 -12.03 -1.78
CA VAL A 136 -11.20 -12.60 -1.16
C VAL A 136 -11.22 -12.28 0.33
N VAL A 137 -12.40 -12.02 0.88
CA VAL A 137 -12.57 -11.75 2.31
C VAL A 137 -12.09 -12.96 3.13
N ILE A 138 -11.29 -12.70 4.16
CA ILE A 138 -10.94 -13.69 5.17
C ILE A 138 -12.08 -13.73 6.19
N PRO A 139 -12.77 -14.88 6.39
CA PRO A 139 -13.86 -14.95 7.36
C PRO A 139 -13.39 -14.63 8.79
N ASN A 140 -14.22 -13.91 9.56
CA ASN A 140 -13.98 -13.58 10.96
C ASN A 140 -12.68 -12.78 11.22
N SER A 141 -12.38 -11.80 10.36
CA SER A 141 -11.13 -11.03 10.40
C SER A 141 -11.31 -9.53 10.68
N ASP A 142 -12.48 -9.09 11.14
CA ASP A 142 -12.82 -7.67 11.27
C ASP A 142 -11.88 -6.88 12.19
N ASP A 143 -11.40 -7.52 13.26
CA ASP A 143 -10.41 -6.96 14.19
C ASP A 143 -8.98 -7.42 13.84
N GLY A 144 -8.85 -8.62 13.27
CA GLY A 144 -7.61 -9.16 12.72
C GLY A 144 -6.42 -9.06 13.67
N VAL A 145 -5.27 -8.67 13.15
CA VAL A 145 -4.04 -8.39 13.93
C VAL A 145 -4.17 -7.15 14.83
N PHE A 146 -5.17 -6.30 14.59
CA PHE A 146 -5.32 -5.02 15.29
C PHE A 146 -6.14 -5.16 16.59
N ASP A 147 -6.63 -6.35 16.90
CA ASP A 147 -7.30 -6.60 18.18
C ASP A 147 -6.37 -6.30 19.37
N ASN A 148 -6.89 -5.62 20.38
CA ASN A 148 -6.15 -5.11 21.56
C ASN A 148 -4.97 -4.17 21.24
N ALA A 149 -4.94 -3.56 20.05
CA ALA A 149 -3.99 -2.47 19.77
C ALA A 149 -4.19 -1.31 20.77
N LEU A 150 -3.10 -0.57 21.04
CA LEU A 150 -3.12 0.55 22.00
C LEU A 150 -3.99 1.73 21.56
N VAL A 151 -4.52 1.72 20.32
CA VAL A 151 -5.18 2.84 19.64
C VAL A 151 -6.24 2.41 18.63
#